data_AF-A0A7C6WMT8-F1
#
_entry.id   AF-A0A7C6WMT8-F1
#
_cell.length_a   1.000
_cell.length_b   1.000
_cell.length_c   1.000
_cell.angle_alpha   90.00
_cell.angle_beta   90.00
_cell.angle_gamma   90.00
#
_symmetry.space_group_name_H-M   'P 1'
#
loop_
_entity.id
_entity.type
_entity.pdbx_description
1 polymer ?
#
loop_
_entity_poly.entity_id
_entity_poly.type
_entity_poly.pdbx_seq_one_letter_code
_entity_poly.pdbx_strand_id
1 'polypeptide(L)' 'MSIIGFVTMGIDKYKAKAKQWRIPEKTLLLVAFIGGGIGTAIGMKTFRHKTKHPKFTILVPLSAVLYVVVSGYLINIIK' A
#
# COMPACT_ATOMS: atom_id res chain seq x y z
N MET A 1 -8.83 -7.90 0.83
CA MET A 1 -7.48 -7.45 1.24
C MET A 1 -7.22 -5.96 0.99
N SER A 2 -7.82 -5.34 -0.03
CA SER A 2 -7.65 -3.90 -0.33
C SER A 2 -8.12 -2.95 0.80
N ILE A 3 -9.18 -3.30 1.54
CA ILE A 3 -9.72 -2.45 2.63
C ILE A 3 -8.71 -2.28 3.77
N ILE A 4 -7.91 -3.31 4.06
CA ILE A 4 -6.90 -3.27 5.14
C ILE A 4 -5.81 -2.24 4.82
N GLY A 5 -5.34 -2.17 3.57
CA GLY A 5 -4.36 -1.16 3.14
C GLY A 5 -4.87 0.28 3.28
N PHE A 6 -6.14 0.49 2.96
CA PHE A 6 -6.80 1.80 3.14
C PHE A 6 -6.95 2.18 4.62
N VAL A 7 -7.44 1.26 5.45
CA VAL A 7 -7.63 1.48 6.89
C VAL A 7 -6.29 1.72 7.59
N THR A 8 -5.25 0.98 7.23
CA THR A 8 -3.90 1.14 7.81
C THR A 8 -3.34 2.54 7.53
N MET A 9 -3.57 3.09 6.32
CA MET A 9 -3.21 4.47 5.99
C MET A 9 -4.03 5.51 6.77
N GLY A 10 -5.31 5.24 7.01
CA GLY A 10 -6.17 6.08 7.86
C GLY A 10 -5.69 6.09 9.32
N ILE A 11 -5.34 4.92 9.86
CA ILE A 11 -4.79 4.77 11.21
C ILE A 11 -3.44 5.49 11.32
N ASP A 12 -2.56 5.39 10.32
CA ASP A 12 -1.27 6.09 10.33
C ASP A 12 -1.47 7.62 10.40
N LYS A 13 -2.44 8.16 9.64
CA LYS A 13 -2.80 9.60 9.71
C LYS A 13 -3.42 9.99 11.06
N TYR A 14 -4.26 9.13 11.64
CA TYR A 14 -4.83 9.36 12.96
C TYR A 14 -3.73 9.40 14.04
N LYS A 15 -2.81 8.43 14.02
CA LYS A 15 -1.65 8.39 14.91
C LYS A 15 -0.72 9.60 14.73
N ALA A 16 -0.54 10.08 13.49
CA ALA A 16 0.21 11.30 13.21
C ALA A 16 -0.45 12.55 13.82
N LYS A 17 -1.79 12.63 13.81
CA LYS A 17 -2.53 13.72 14.49
C LYS A 17 -2.49 13.59 16.01
N ALA A 18 -2.56 12.37 16.53
CA ALA A 18 -2.53 12.08 17.97
C ALA A 18 -1.12 12.12 18.59
N LYS A 19 -0.08 12.53 17.84
CA LYS A 19 1.35 12.48 18.24
C LYS A 19 1.79 11.11 18.77
N GLN A 20 1.16 10.04 18.31
CA GLN A 20 1.52 8.67 18.67
C GLN A 20 2.57 8.09 17.74
N TRP A 21 3.13 6.93 18.13
CA TRP A 21 4.11 6.20 17.34
C TRP A 21 3.56 5.84 15.95
N ARG A 22 4.21 6.35 14.91
CA ARG A 22 3.81 6.12 13.51
C ARG A 22 4.09 4.68 13.07
N ILE A 23 3.30 4.18 12.12
CA ILE A 23 3.48 2.83 11.60
C ILE A 23 4.75 2.80 10.72
N PRO A 24 5.64 1.81 10.89
CA PRO A 24 6.84 1.67 10.07
C PRO A 24 6.47 1.55 8.59
N GLU A 25 7.24 2.23 7.73
CA GLU A 25 7.00 2.20 6.29
C GLU A 25 7.04 0.78 5.72
N LYS A 26 7.92 -0.07 6.25
CA LYS A 26 8.05 -1.48 5.87
C LYS A 26 6.74 -2.25 6.07
N THR A 27 6.02 -2.02 7.16
CA THR A 27 4.77 -2.73 7.46
C THR A 27 3.66 -2.32 6.50
N LEU A 28 3.54 -1.02 6.21
CA LEU A 28 2.57 -0.55 5.22
C LEU A 28 2.87 -1.06 3.80
N LEU A 29 4.16 -1.15 3.46
CA LEU A 29 4.60 -1.74 2.20
C LEU A 29 4.30 -3.24 2.14
N LEU A 30 4.48 -3.97 3.24
CA LEU A 30 4.13 -5.38 3.35
C LEU A 30 2.61 -5.60 3.15
N VAL A 31 1.79 -4.74 3.76
CA VAL A 31 0.33 -4.74 3.55
C VAL A 31 -0.03 -4.43 2.09
N ALA A 32 0.66 -3.48 1.46
CA ALA A 32 0.48 -3.20 0.03
C ALA A 32 0.85 -4.43 -0.82
N PHE A 33 1.96 -5.11 -0.50
CA PHE A 33 2.50 -6.23 -1.24
C PHE A 33 1.65 -7.51 -1.14
N ILE A 34 1.04 -7.79 0.02
CA ILE A 34 0.24 -9.01 0.25
C ILE A 34 -1.15 -8.94 -0.42
N GLY A 35 -1.58 -7.77 -0.90
CA GLY A 35 -2.91 -7.61 -1.53
C GLY A 35 -3.65 -6.34 -1.14
N GLY A 36 -2.96 -5.41 -0.47
CA GLY A 36 -3.45 -4.08 -0.13
C GLY A 36 -3.08 -3.00 -1.15
N GLY A 37 -2.26 -3.28 -2.17
CA GLY A 37 -1.61 -2.27 -3.02
C GLY A 37 -2.55 -1.19 -3.57
N ILE A 38 -3.71 -1.59 -4.09
CA ILE A 38 -4.74 -0.66 -4.59
C ILE A 38 -5.32 0.18 -3.44
N GLY A 39 -5.66 -0.43 -2.30
CA GLY A 39 -6.22 0.27 -1.15
C GLY A 39 -5.22 1.20 -0.46
N THR A 40 -3.95 0.82 -0.42
CA THR A 40 -2.86 1.66 0.09
C THR A 40 -2.60 2.85 -0.85
N ALA A 41 -2.63 2.64 -2.17
CA ALA A 41 -2.52 3.72 -3.16
C ALA A 41 -3.68 4.72 -3.07
N ILE A 42 -4.92 4.23 -2.94
CA ILE A 42 -6.10 5.06 -2.70
C ILE A 42 -5.97 5.80 -1.37
N GLY A 43 -5.55 5.10 -0.31
CA GLY A 43 -5.30 5.69 1.01
C GLY A 43 -4.26 6.82 0.96
N MET A 44 -3.16 6.65 0.22
CA MET A 44 -2.16 7.70 0.02
C MET A 44 -2.75 8.95 -0.63
N LYS A 45 -3.55 8.78 -1.68
CA LYS A 45 -4.16 9.89 -2.42
C LYS A 45 -5.24 10.59 -1.59
N THR A 46 -6.10 9.83 -0.93
CA THR A 46 -7.19 10.33 -0.08
C THR A 46 -6.67 11.04 1.16
N PHE A 47 -5.72 10.45 1.86
CA PHE A 47 -5.19 11.03 3.08
C PHE A 47 -4.11 12.09 2.81
N ARG A 48 -3.62 12.21 1.56
CA ARG A 48 -2.47 13.03 1.14
C ARG A 48 -1.29 12.87 2.11
N HIS A 49 -1.10 11.64 2.58
CA HIS A 49 -0.15 11.31 3.63
C HIS A 49 0.98 10.47 3.03
N LYS A 50 2.24 10.81 3.37
CA LYS A 50 3.46 10.12 2.89
C LYS A 50 3.63 10.03 1.35
N THR A 51 3.11 10.99 0.58
CA THR A 51 3.35 11.07 -0.88
C THR A 51 4.74 11.60 -1.27
N LYS A 52 5.47 12.23 -0.33
CA LYS A 52 6.82 12.75 -0.56
C LYS A 52 7.94 11.76 -0.19
N HIS A 53 7.60 10.58 0.34
CA HIS A 53 8.60 9.57 0.67
C HIS A 53 8.89 8.72 -0.57
N PRO A 54 10.09 8.82 -1.17
CA PRO A 54 10.40 8.18 -2.45
C PRO A 54 10.26 6.66 -2.39
N LYS A 55 10.58 6.05 -1.24
CA LYS A 55 10.39 4.61 -1.00
C LYS A 55 8.94 4.19 -1.18
N PHE A 56 8.00 5.01 -0.72
CA PHE A 56 6.57 4.71 -0.77
C PHE A 56 5.97 4.98 -2.16
N THR A 57 6.37 6.09 -2.78
CA THR A 57 5.93 6.46 -4.13
C THR A 57 6.42 5.49 -5.20
N ILE A 58 7.54 4.81 -4.99
CA ILE A 58 8.08 3.80 -5.93
C ILE A 58 7.56 2.40 -5.59
N LEU A 59 7.65 1.94 -4.33
CA LEU A 59 7.29 0.55 -4.01
C LEU A 59 5.79 0.27 -4.08
N VAL A 60 4.91 1.25 -3.82
CA VAL A 60 3.47 1.03 -3.91
C VAL A 60 3.02 0.72 -5.36
N PRO A 61 3.34 1.55 -6.38
CA PRO A 61 3.05 1.18 -7.76
C PRO A 61 3.85 -0.05 -8.21
N LEU A 62 5.09 -0.24 -7.76
CA LEU A 62 5.85 -1.46 -8.06
C LEU A 62 5.12 -2.72 -7.55
N SER A 63 4.57 -2.70 -6.34
CA SER A 63 3.80 -3.83 -5.78
C SER A 63 2.53 -4.11 -6.58
N ALA A 64 1.87 -3.07 -7.08
CA ALA A 64 0.69 -3.23 -7.94
C ALA A 64 1.05 -3.83 -9.31
N VAL A 65 2.14 -3.38 -9.93
CA VAL A 65 2.66 -3.95 -11.19
C VAL A 65 3.05 -5.41 -10.99
N LEU A 66 3.76 -5.74 -9.91
CA LEU A 66 4.13 -7.12 -9.57
C LEU A 66 2.90 -8.01 -9.43
N TYR A 67 1.84 -7.52 -8.79
CA TYR A 67 0.58 -8.25 -8.67
C TYR A 67 -0.04 -8.55 -10.04
N VAL A 68 -0.08 -7.57 -10.94
CA VAL A 68 -0.63 -7.74 -12.30
C VAL A 68 0.21 -8.71 -13.13
N VAL A 69 1.53 -8.61 -13.08
CA VAL A 69 2.46 -9.50 -13.79
C VAL A 69 2.34 -10.94 -13.30
N VAL A 70 2.35 -11.15 -11.98
CA VAL A 70 2.21 -12.49 -11.37
C VAL A 70 0.84 -13.08 -11.70
N SER A 71 -0.22 -12.29 -11.61
CA SER A 71 -1.59 -12.74 -11.95
C SER A 71 -1.68 -13.12 -13.44
N GLY A 72 -1.11 -12.31 -14.33
CA GLY A 72 -1.08 -12.58 -15.77
C GLY A 72 -0.28 -13.85 -16.11
N TYR A 73 0.86 -14.06 -15.44
CA TYR A 73 1.67 -15.26 -15.62
C TYR A 73 0.95 -16.52 -15.12
N LEU A 74 0.30 -16.45 -13.96
CA LEU A 74 -0.56 -17.52 -13.44
C LEU A 74 -1.73 -17.85 -14.38
N ILE A 75 -2.38 -16.85 -14.97
CA ILE A 75 -3.44 -17.08 -15.96
C ILE A 75 -2.87 -17.76 -17.21
N ASN A 76 -1.67 -17.39 -17.65
CA ASN A 76 -1.03 -18.00 -18.81
C ASN A 76 -0.65 -19.47 -18.56
N ILE A 77 -0.26 -19.82 -17.32
CA ILE A 77 0.16 -21.19 -16.96
C ILE A 77 -1.02 -22.14 -16.72
N ILE A 78 -2.19 -21.60 -16.36
CA ILE A 78 -3.42 -22.37 -16.11
C ILE A 78 -4.19 -22.63 -17.41
N LYS A 79 -3.91 -21.88 -18.48
CA LYS A 79 -4.58 -21.95 -19.78
C LYS A 79 -3.84 -22.88 -20.73
#